data_AF-A0A352D7F3-F1
#
_entry.id   AF-A0A352D7F3-F1
#
_cell.length_a   1.000
_cell.length_b   1.000
_cell.length_c   1.000
_cell.angle_alpha   90.00
_cell.angle_beta   90.00
_cell.angle_gamma   90.00
#
_symmetry.space_group_name_H-M   'P 1'
#
loop_
_entity.id
_entity.type
_entity.pdbx_description
1 polymer ?
#
loop_
_entity_poly.entity_id
_entity_poly.type
_entity_poly.pdbx_seq_one_letter_code
_entity_poly.pdbx_strand_id
1 'polypeptide(L)'
;MVAVVSDGTRVLGLGDIGPEAGLPVMEGKGLIFKYLGGVDAFPICLDTKDPDEIIKTVRYLAPSFGGINLEDIAQPKCFYILDELRKTMDIPVWHDDQQGTATVCLAGLINALKIVGKKIGDVKIVLFGAGAANIRIGTLYMSYGAKPENLIYVDSKGILHKGRTDLKDHKEKWHMCNITNGRQLTGRLEDALAGADVLSAASTPGPDVIKKEWVAKMNKDAIVFVTANPIPEMWPWDAKEAGARVVATGRSDFDNQVNNSLGFPGIFRGALDVHARTITDDMCIAAAEALAGYAEKKGMDENYIMPRMDEPEVFIEEAVAVGMKAIEQGLARKILTRDELRRSAELHIRRAIRDRDIRQKDGIVKLP
;
A
#
# COMPACT_ATOMS: atom_id res chain seq x y z
N MET A 1 -12.23 -15.18 -8.36
CA MET A 1 -12.55 -14.87 -6.96
C MET A 1 -11.25 -14.73 -6.18
N VAL A 2 -11.19 -13.83 -5.20
CA VAL A 2 -10.02 -13.59 -4.34
C VAL A 2 -10.35 -13.98 -2.90
N ALA A 3 -9.42 -14.61 -2.19
CA ALA A 3 -9.53 -14.79 -0.75
C ALA A 3 -8.85 -13.61 -0.04
N VAL A 4 -9.56 -12.93 0.86
CA VAL A 4 -8.99 -11.93 1.77
C VAL A 4 -8.66 -12.65 3.07
N VAL A 5 -7.40 -13.05 3.24
CA VAL A 5 -6.96 -13.93 4.32
C VAL A 5 -6.28 -13.11 5.42
N SER A 6 -6.73 -13.26 6.65
CA SER A 6 -6.15 -12.63 7.83
C SER A 6 -6.17 -13.58 9.03
N ASP A 7 -5.31 -13.32 10.01
CA ASP A 7 -5.38 -13.94 11.34
C ASP A 7 -5.78 -12.94 12.43
N GLY A 8 -6.09 -11.69 12.05
CA GLY A 8 -6.50 -10.62 12.96
C GLY A 8 -5.40 -10.13 13.92
N THR A 9 -4.13 -10.46 13.67
CA THR A 9 -3.03 -10.13 14.59
C THR A 9 -2.50 -8.69 14.45
N ARG A 10 -2.87 -7.98 13.36
CA ARG A 10 -2.50 -6.58 13.16
C ARG A 10 -3.57 -5.80 12.41
N VAL A 11 -4.79 -5.80 12.93
CA VAL A 11 -5.92 -5.10 12.31
C VAL A 11 -5.77 -3.59 12.46
N LEU A 12 -5.50 -2.89 11.34
CA LEU A 12 -5.28 -1.44 11.32
C LEU A 12 -4.24 -1.00 12.38
N GLY A 13 -4.58 0.03 13.16
CA GLY A 13 -3.83 0.47 14.32
C GLY A 13 -4.21 -0.22 15.64
N LEU A 14 -5.21 -1.11 15.64
CA LEU A 14 -5.78 -1.71 16.85
C LEU A 14 -4.93 -2.86 17.40
N GLY A 15 -4.13 -3.48 16.55
CA GLY A 15 -3.25 -4.59 16.93
C GLY A 15 -3.93 -5.94 16.82
N ASP A 16 -3.61 -6.83 17.75
CA ASP A 16 -4.13 -8.20 17.78
C ASP A 16 -5.50 -8.21 18.44
N ILE A 17 -6.54 -8.22 17.62
CA ILE A 17 -7.95 -8.24 18.05
C ILE A 17 -8.62 -9.59 17.78
N GLY A 18 -7.88 -10.53 17.21
CA GLY A 18 -8.37 -11.87 16.86
C GLY A 18 -9.15 -11.93 15.54
N PRO A 19 -9.35 -13.15 15.02
CA PRO A 19 -9.95 -13.39 13.70
C PRO A 19 -11.39 -12.91 13.59
N GLU A 20 -12.21 -13.05 14.65
CA GLU A 20 -13.62 -12.66 14.63
C GLU A 20 -13.78 -11.14 14.58
N ALA A 21 -12.99 -10.40 15.37
CA ALA A 21 -13.05 -8.95 15.40
C ALA A 21 -12.38 -8.31 14.16
N GLY A 22 -11.49 -9.04 13.48
CA GLY A 22 -10.91 -8.63 12.19
C GLY A 22 -11.86 -8.82 11.01
N LEU A 23 -12.87 -9.70 11.12
CA LEU A 23 -13.80 -10.03 10.02
C LEU A 23 -14.46 -8.80 9.36
N PRO A 24 -14.96 -7.79 10.09
CA PRO A 24 -15.56 -6.60 9.47
C PRO A 24 -14.60 -5.82 8.56
N VAL A 25 -13.29 -5.79 8.88
CA VAL A 25 -12.28 -5.15 8.02
C VAL A 25 -12.09 -5.97 6.73
N MET A 26 -12.05 -7.30 6.85
CA MET A 26 -11.94 -8.21 5.70
C MET A 26 -13.18 -8.18 4.80
N GLU A 27 -14.38 -8.07 5.38
CA GLU A 27 -15.62 -7.85 4.63
C GLU A 27 -15.60 -6.50 3.90
N GLY A 28 -15.11 -5.45 4.57
CA GLY A 28 -14.91 -4.13 3.96
C GLY A 28 -13.98 -4.18 2.74
N LYS A 29 -12.86 -4.92 2.83
CA LYS A 29 -11.98 -5.19 1.69
C LYS A 29 -12.72 -5.93 0.57
N GLY A 30 -13.50 -6.95 0.91
CA GLY A 30 -14.33 -7.68 -0.05
C GLY A 30 -15.32 -6.79 -0.81
N LEU A 31 -15.98 -5.87 -0.10
CA LEU A 31 -16.86 -4.86 -0.69
C LEU A 31 -16.11 -3.97 -1.68
N ILE A 32 -14.93 -3.46 -1.29
CA ILE A 32 -14.11 -2.58 -2.14
C ILE A 32 -13.59 -3.32 -3.38
N PHE A 33 -13.12 -4.56 -3.23
CA PHE A 33 -12.75 -5.42 -4.36
C PHE A 33 -13.88 -5.52 -5.39
N LYS A 34 -15.11 -5.75 -4.91
CA LYS A 34 -16.26 -5.87 -5.79
C LYS A 34 -16.62 -4.54 -6.43
N TYR A 35 -16.72 -3.50 -5.62
CA TYR A 35 -17.26 -2.22 -6.04
C TYR A 35 -16.32 -1.45 -6.98
N LEU A 36 -15.02 -1.41 -6.65
CA LEU A 36 -14.02 -0.65 -7.40
C LEU A 36 -13.29 -1.50 -8.45
N GLY A 37 -13.09 -2.79 -8.17
CA GLY A 37 -12.34 -3.70 -9.04
C GLY A 37 -13.21 -4.68 -9.84
N GLY A 38 -14.52 -4.77 -9.58
CA GLY A 38 -15.34 -5.83 -10.18
C GLY A 38 -14.86 -7.25 -9.84
N VAL A 39 -14.14 -7.40 -8.73
CA VAL A 39 -13.55 -8.66 -8.27
C VAL A 39 -14.44 -9.25 -7.17
N ASP A 40 -14.91 -10.47 -7.36
CA ASP A 40 -15.55 -11.20 -6.26
C ASP A 40 -14.48 -11.61 -5.24
N ALA A 41 -14.64 -11.17 -4.00
CA ALA A 41 -13.70 -11.43 -2.92
C ALA A 41 -14.45 -11.93 -1.68
N PHE A 42 -13.84 -12.86 -0.95
CA PHE A 42 -14.44 -13.49 0.22
C PHE A 42 -13.48 -13.44 1.42
N PRO A 43 -13.94 -12.99 2.60
CA PRO A 43 -13.10 -12.92 3.79
C PRO A 43 -12.85 -14.30 4.40
N ILE A 44 -11.61 -14.56 4.81
CA ILE A 44 -11.18 -15.78 5.46
C ILE A 44 -10.29 -15.41 6.66
N CYS A 45 -10.93 -15.24 7.82
CA CYS A 45 -10.22 -15.05 9.08
C CYS A 45 -9.87 -16.41 9.70
N LEU A 46 -8.59 -16.63 9.96
CA LEU A 46 -8.06 -17.90 10.46
C LEU A 46 -7.80 -17.81 11.97
N ASP A 47 -8.35 -18.74 12.74
CA ASP A 47 -8.07 -18.88 14.18
C ASP A 47 -6.77 -19.66 14.44
N THR A 48 -5.68 -19.15 13.88
CA THR A 48 -4.32 -19.60 14.17
C THR A 48 -3.34 -18.44 14.01
N LYS A 49 -2.31 -18.43 14.85
CA LYS A 49 -1.21 -17.45 14.78
C LYS A 49 0.07 -18.05 14.23
N ASP A 50 0.09 -19.36 14.00
CA ASP A 50 1.23 -20.09 13.47
C ASP A 50 1.36 -19.82 11.95
N PRO A 51 2.48 -19.24 11.49
CA PRO A 51 2.68 -18.99 10.07
C PRO A 51 2.59 -20.26 9.21
N ASP A 52 3.04 -21.41 9.68
CA ASP A 52 3.04 -22.66 8.90
C ASP A 52 1.62 -23.19 8.70
N GLU A 53 0.76 -23.05 9.71
CA GLU A 53 -0.66 -23.41 9.63
C GLU A 53 -1.41 -22.46 8.67
N ILE A 54 -1.09 -21.16 8.70
CA ILE A 54 -1.64 -20.18 7.75
C ILE A 54 -1.24 -20.57 6.33
N ILE A 55 0.06 -20.81 6.08
CA ILE A 55 0.58 -21.19 4.77
C ILE A 55 -0.10 -22.46 4.27
N LYS A 56 -0.18 -23.50 5.10
CA LYS A 56 -0.82 -24.77 4.78
C LYS A 56 -2.29 -24.59 4.42
N THR A 57 -3.03 -23.80 5.21
CA THR A 57 -4.44 -23.53 4.99
C THR A 57 -4.68 -22.78 3.68
N VAL A 58 -3.92 -21.72 3.41
CA VAL A 58 -4.01 -20.96 2.15
C VAL A 58 -3.74 -21.86 0.95
N ARG A 59 -2.75 -22.76 1.03
CA ARG A 59 -2.46 -23.73 -0.04
C ARG A 59 -3.62 -24.70 -0.28
N TYR A 60 -4.31 -25.16 0.77
CA TYR A 60 -5.49 -26.01 0.63
C TYR A 60 -6.69 -25.27 0.02
N LEU A 61 -6.81 -23.97 0.27
CA LEU A 61 -7.86 -23.12 -0.29
C LEU A 61 -7.59 -22.71 -1.74
N ALA A 62 -6.34 -22.79 -2.21
CA ALA A 62 -5.93 -22.33 -3.53
C ALA A 62 -6.83 -22.77 -4.70
N PRO A 63 -7.33 -24.03 -4.78
CA PRO A 63 -8.21 -24.45 -5.89
C PRO A 63 -9.52 -23.66 -6.00
N SER A 64 -9.98 -23.01 -4.93
CA SER A 64 -11.21 -22.21 -4.90
C SER A 64 -11.02 -20.76 -5.34
N PHE A 65 -9.77 -20.29 -5.47
CA PHE A 65 -9.46 -18.89 -5.69
C PHE A 65 -8.56 -18.66 -6.91
N GLY A 66 -8.69 -17.48 -7.51
CA GLY A 66 -7.81 -16.99 -8.57
C GLY A 66 -6.68 -16.09 -8.07
N GLY A 67 -6.67 -15.77 -6.78
CA GLY A 67 -5.64 -14.98 -6.11
C GLY A 67 -5.88 -14.90 -4.60
N ILE A 68 -4.84 -14.61 -3.84
CA ILE A 68 -4.85 -14.48 -2.39
C ILE A 68 -4.37 -13.07 -2.00
N ASN A 69 -5.18 -12.37 -1.22
CA ASN A 69 -4.85 -11.11 -0.58
C ASN A 69 -4.65 -11.35 0.92
N LEU A 70 -3.40 -11.37 1.39
CA LEU A 70 -3.07 -11.39 2.81
C LEU A 70 -3.26 -10.00 3.41
N GLU A 71 -3.89 -9.93 4.58
CA GLU A 71 -4.29 -8.68 5.22
C GLU A 71 -4.10 -8.74 6.74
N ASP A 72 -3.63 -7.64 7.34
CA ASP A 72 -3.63 -7.43 8.79
C ASP A 72 -2.93 -8.56 9.59
N ILE A 73 -1.84 -9.09 9.03
CA ILE A 73 -0.98 -10.11 9.66
C ILE A 73 0.24 -9.44 10.28
N ALA A 74 0.54 -9.74 11.55
CA ALA A 74 1.66 -9.12 12.26
C ALA A 74 3.03 -9.46 11.66
N GLN A 75 3.97 -8.52 11.76
CA GLN A 75 5.39 -8.78 11.53
C GLN A 75 6.04 -9.49 12.73
N PRO A 76 7.12 -10.27 12.53
CA PRO A 76 7.80 -10.54 11.25
C PRO A 76 7.15 -11.66 10.42
N LYS A 77 6.20 -12.43 10.98
CA LYS A 77 5.67 -13.62 10.31
C LYS A 77 5.00 -13.33 8.96
N CYS A 78 4.41 -12.14 8.77
CA CYS A 78 3.82 -11.72 7.51
C CYS A 78 4.80 -11.76 6.32
N PHE A 79 6.09 -11.51 6.54
CA PHE A 79 7.12 -11.59 5.50
C PHE A 79 7.36 -13.04 5.08
N TYR A 80 7.52 -13.93 6.06
CA TYR A 80 7.72 -15.35 5.82
C TYR A 80 6.51 -15.99 5.10
N ILE A 81 5.30 -15.69 5.56
CA ILE A 81 4.05 -16.19 4.94
C ILE A 81 3.96 -15.75 3.48
N LEU A 82 4.20 -14.46 3.18
CA LEU A 82 4.17 -13.96 1.81
C LEU A 82 5.25 -14.61 0.94
N ASP A 83 6.50 -14.66 1.42
CA ASP A 83 7.65 -15.23 0.69
C ASP A 83 7.40 -16.70 0.32
N GLU A 84 6.92 -17.52 1.26
CA GLU A 84 6.68 -18.94 1.02
C GLU A 84 5.47 -19.19 0.12
N LEU A 85 4.37 -18.47 0.33
CA LEU A 85 3.18 -18.64 -0.53
C LEU A 85 3.46 -18.21 -1.96
N ARG A 86 4.19 -17.11 -2.19
CA ARG A 86 4.58 -16.68 -3.55
C ARG A 86 5.50 -17.67 -4.26
N LYS A 87 6.35 -18.40 -3.53
CA LYS A 87 7.22 -19.45 -4.12
C LYS A 87 6.46 -20.72 -4.48
N THR A 88 5.42 -21.06 -3.73
CA THR A 88 4.80 -22.40 -3.76
C THR A 88 3.43 -22.45 -4.43
N MET A 89 2.82 -21.31 -4.74
CA MET A 89 1.47 -21.24 -5.33
C MET A 89 1.47 -20.87 -6.82
N ASP A 90 0.50 -21.41 -7.55
CA ASP A 90 0.26 -21.16 -8.99
C ASP A 90 -0.73 -20.00 -9.27
N ILE A 91 -1.18 -19.32 -8.22
CA ILE A 91 -2.06 -18.14 -8.27
C ILE A 91 -1.37 -16.98 -7.56
N PRO A 92 -1.63 -15.72 -7.94
CA PRO A 92 -0.96 -14.57 -7.34
C PRO A 92 -1.31 -14.48 -5.86
N VAL A 93 -0.25 -14.38 -5.04
CA VAL A 93 -0.33 -14.09 -3.61
C VAL A 93 0.29 -12.73 -3.38
N TRP A 94 -0.42 -11.90 -2.64
CA TRP A 94 -0.10 -10.51 -2.36
C TRP A 94 -0.38 -10.23 -0.89
N HIS A 95 0.34 -9.28 -0.30
CA HIS A 95 0.02 -8.76 1.02
C HIS A 95 -0.25 -7.26 0.96
N ASP A 96 -1.43 -6.82 1.36
CA ASP A 96 -1.88 -5.46 1.08
C ASP A 96 -1.21 -4.41 1.96
N ASP A 97 -0.98 -4.72 3.23
CA ASP A 97 -0.20 -3.84 4.11
C ASP A 97 1.24 -3.65 3.64
N GLN A 98 1.81 -4.63 2.92
CA GLN A 98 3.14 -4.54 2.34
C GLN A 98 3.09 -3.87 0.97
N GLN A 99 2.61 -4.59 -0.05
CA GLN A 99 2.71 -4.21 -1.45
C GLN A 99 1.69 -3.15 -1.84
N GLY A 100 0.47 -3.21 -1.27
CA GLY A 100 -0.58 -2.23 -1.54
C GLY A 100 -0.22 -0.86 -1.00
N THR A 101 0.14 -0.80 0.28
CA THR A 101 0.60 0.44 0.90
C THR A 101 1.82 1.02 0.17
N ALA A 102 2.80 0.18 -0.18
CA ALA A 102 3.96 0.63 -0.96
C ALA A 102 3.58 1.23 -2.32
N THR A 103 2.67 0.58 -3.04
CA THR A 103 2.19 1.04 -4.36
C THR A 103 1.56 2.42 -4.28
N VAL A 104 0.61 2.62 -3.37
CA VAL A 104 -0.13 3.89 -3.29
C VAL A 104 0.73 5.01 -2.70
N CYS A 105 1.64 4.70 -1.77
CA CYS A 105 2.63 5.67 -1.29
C CYS A 105 3.57 6.10 -2.42
N LEU A 106 4.00 5.17 -3.29
CA LEU A 106 4.82 5.52 -4.46
C LEU A 106 4.03 6.38 -5.44
N ALA A 107 2.77 6.04 -5.74
CA ALA A 107 1.91 6.85 -6.61
C ALA A 107 1.80 8.30 -6.11
N GLY A 108 1.52 8.47 -4.82
CA GLY A 108 1.45 9.79 -4.20
C GLY A 108 2.80 10.50 -4.25
N LEU A 109 3.89 9.80 -3.96
CA LEU A 109 5.23 10.39 -3.97
C LEU A 109 5.65 10.85 -5.36
N ILE A 110 5.34 10.11 -6.42
CA ILE A 110 5.62 10.49 -7.81
C ILE A 110 5.04 11.88 -8.10
N ASN A 111 3.75 12.09 -7.82
CA ASN A 111 3.10 13.38 -8.07
C ASN A 111 3.53 14.47 -7.09
N ALA A 112 3.70 14.14 -5.82
CA ALA A 112 4.20 15.11 -4.83
C ALA A 112 5.59 15.64 -5.23
N LEU A 113 6.49 14.78 -5.70
CA LEU A 113 7.82 15.18 -6.20
C LEU A 113 7.73 16.08 -7.44
N LYS A 114 6.80 15.83 -8.36
CA LYS A 114 6.55 16.73 -9.51
C LYS A 114 6.09 18.11 -9.05
N ILE A 115 5.19 18.20 -8.08
CA ILE A 115 4.68 19.47 -7.53
C ILE A 115 5.80 20.31 -6.90
N VAL A 116 6.68 19.66 -6.12
CA VAL A 116 7.78 20.36 -5.44
C VAL A 116 9.03 20.50 -6.32
N GLY A 117 9.03 19.95 -7.54
CA GLY A 117 10.15 20.04 -8.48
C GLY A 117 11.40 19.26 -8.06
N LYS A 118 11.24 18.14 -7.33
CA LYS A 118 12.35 17.31 -6.83
C LYS A 118 12.39 15.96 -7.55
N LYS A 119 13.57 15.30 -7.55
CA LYS A 119 13.76 13.95 -8.11
C LYS A 119 13.93 12.94 -6.98
N ILE A 120 13.33 11.76 -7.13
CA ILE A 120 13.35 10.72 -6.08
C ILE A 120 14.79 10.29 -5.70
N GLY A 121 15.71 10.31 -6.65
CA GLY A 121 17.13 9.95 -6.42
C GLY A 121 17.96 11.01 -5.68
N ASP A 122 17.42 12.20 -5.44
CA ASP A 122 18.14 13.33 -4.84
C ASP A 122 17.57 13.74 -3.47
N VAL A 123 16.39 13.23 -3.11
CA VAL A 123 15.70 13.58 -1.85
C VAL A 123 16.13 12.70 -0.68
N LYS A 124 16.15 13.29 0.52
CA LYS A 124 16.24 12.55 1.78
C LYS A 124 14.85 12.10 2.22
N ILE A 125 14.65 10.79 2.37
CA ILE A 125 13.36 10.18 2.72
C ILE A 125 13.44 9.56 4.11
N VAL A 126 12.57 10.02 5.01
CA VAL A 126 12.42 9.45 6.36
C VAL A 126 11.19 8.55 6.39
N LEU A 127 11.40 7.30 6.77
CA LEU A 127 10.36 6.28 6.95
C LEU A 127 10.13 6.09 8.45
N PHE A 128 9.07 6.69 8.98
CA PHE A 128 8.75 6.60 10.41
C PHE A 128 7.84 5.42 10.70
N GLY A 129 8.38 4.46 11.46
CA GLY A 129 7.91 3.09 11.54
C GLY A 129 8.79 2.19 10.68
N ALA A 130 9.13 1.00 11.18
CA ALA A 130 9.86 -0.04 10.45
C ALA A 130 9.02 -1.33 10.39
N GLY A 131 7.72 -1.18 10.13
CA GLY A 131 6.78 -2.28 9.97
C GLY A 131 6.75 -2.87 8.56
N ALA A 132 5.85 -3.84 8.35
CA ALA A 132 5.55 -4.45 7.05
C ALA A 132 5.37 -3.40 5.93
N ALA A 133 4.54 -2.39 6.19
CA ALA A 133 4.30 -1.27 5.29
C ALA A 133 5.58 -0.50 4.95
N ASN A 134 6.22 0.14 5.93
CA ASN A 134 7.36 1.02 5.65
C ASN A 134 8.57 0.30 5.07
N ILE A 135 8.86 -0.94 5.50
CA ILE A 135 9.92 -1.75 4.88
C ILE A 135 9.64 -1.93 3.38
N ARG A 136 8.39 -2.23 3.02
CA ARG A 136 8.01 -2.43 1.63
C ARG A 136 7.87 -1.13 0.84
N ILE A 137 7.43 -0.03 1.47
CA ILE A 137 7.41 1.33 0.90
C ILE A 137 8.83 1.73 0.48
N GLY A 138 9.80 1.69 1.40
CA GLY A 138 11.15 2.08 1.08
C GLY A 138 11.82 1.13 0.08
N THR A 139 11.50 -0.17 0.11
CA THR A 139 11.94 -1.12 -0.93
C THR A 139 11.42 -0.72 -2.31
N LEU A 140 10.14 -0.40 -2.44
CA LEU A 140 9.55 0.02 -3.72
C LEU A 140 10.08 1.39 -4.17
N TYR A 141 10.31 2.32 -3.24
CA TYR A 141 10.97 3.60 -3.55
C TYR A 141 12.37 3.39 -4.12
N MET A 142 13.16 2.47 -3.54
CA MET A 142 14.48 2.12 -4.07
C MET A 142 14.39 1.51 -5.46
N SER A 143 13.45 0.57 -5.68
CA SER A 143 13.20 0.00 -7.02
C SER A 143 12.80 1.06 -8.05
N TYR A 144 12.10 2.11 -7.64
CA TYR A 144 11.72 3.23 -8.51
C TYR A 144 12.86 4.24 -8.78
N GLY A 145 13.91 4.25 -7.94
CA GLY A 145 15.10 5.08 -8.14
C GLY A 145 15.52 5.92 -6.93
N ALA A 146 14.89 5.76 -5.78
CA ALA A 146 15.39 6.36 -4.54
C ALA A 146 16.74 5.71 -4.16
N LYS A 147 17.71 6.53 -3.76
CA LYS A 147 19.03 6.03 -3.37
C LYS A 147 18.97 5.43 -1.96
N PRO A 148 19.36 4.16 -1.74
CA PRO A 148 19.32 3.51 -0.42
C PRO A 148 19.97 4.35 0.68
N GLU A 149 21.10 5.01 0.38
CA GLU A 149 21.83 5.87 1.31
C GLU A 149 21.02 7.07 1.83
N ASN A 150 19.98 7.50 1.11
CA ASN A 150 19.11 8.62 1.44
C ASN A 150 17.85 8.21 2.21
N LEU A 151 17.58 6.90 2.32
CA LEU A 151 16.46 6.39 3.11
C LEU A 151 16.87 6.24 4.57
N ILE A 152 16.06 6.77 5.47
CA ILE A 152 16.26 6.72 6.92
C ILE A 152 15.03 6.09 7.57
N TYR A 153 15.14 4.84 8.01
CA TYR A 153 14.11 4.19 8.80
C TYR A 153 14.25 4.54 10.27
N VAL A 154 13.11 4.75 10.95
CA VAL A 154 13.06 5.01 12.39
C VAL A 154 12.05 4.06 13.02
N ASP A 155 12.52 3.16 13.88
CA ASP A 155 11.64 2.28 14.68
C ASP A 155 11.44 2.85 16.09
N SER A 156 10.72 2.11 16.95
CA SER A 156 10.43 2.53 18.32
C SER A 156 11.67 2.73 19.20
N LYS A 157 12.82 2.16 18.82
CA LYS A 157 14.10 2.29 19.54
C LYS A 157 15.07 3.29 18.86
N GLY A 158 14.67 3.90 17.74
CA GLY A 158 15.43 4.95 17.06
C GLY A 158 15.77 4.63 15.61
N ILE A 159 16.67 5.42 15.05
CA ILE A 159 17.11 5.29 13.66
C ILE A 159 17.73 3.89 13.42
N LEU A 160 17.42 3.26 12.30
CA LEU A 160 18.10 2.04 11.86
C LEU A 160 19.48 2.39 11.30
N HIS A 161 20.51 1.73 11.82
CA HIS A 161 21.90 1.85 11.39
C HIS A 161 22.65 0.55 11.69
N LYS A 162 23.89 0.40 11.19
CA LYS A 162 24.68 -0.85 11.32
C LYS A 162 25.01 -1.24 12.77
N GLY A 163 24.89 -0.29 13.70
CA GLY A 163 25.11 -0.51 15.14
C GLY A 163 23.92 -1.11 15.89
N ARG A 164 22.72 -1.19 15.28
CA ARG A 164 21.51 -1.79 15.87
C ARG A 164 21.57 -3.32 15.89
N THR A 165 22.55 -3.88 16.61
CA THR A 165 22.78 -5.32 16.68
C THR A 165 21.63 -6.09 17.36
N ASP A 166 20.74 -5.39 18.08
CA ASP A 166 19.49 -5.93 18.62
C ASP A 166 18.49 -6.36 17.53
N LEU A 167 18.70 -5.96 16.27
CA LEU A 167 17.84 -6.29 15.14
C LEU A 167 18.34 -7.49 14.32
N LYS A 168 19.47 -8.11 14.65
CA LYS A 168 20.07 -9.21 13.85
C LYS A 168 19.12 -10.38 13.58
N ASP A 169 18.25 -10.69 14.53
CA ASP A 169 17.27 -11.78 14.41
C ASP A 169 15.98 -11.35 13.67
N HIS A 170 15.84 -10.07 13.35
CA HIS A 170 14.76 -9.54 12.51
C HIS A 170 15.30 -9.25 11.10
N LYS A 171 15.28 -10.27 10.25
CA LYS A 171 15.85 -10.30 8.89
C LYS A 171 15.65 -9.00 8.09
N GLU A 172 14.42 -8.51 8.00
CA GLU A 172 14.05 -7.37 7.15
C GLU A 172 14.57 -6.05 7.69
N LYS A 173 14.44 -5.81 9.01
CA LYS A 173 14.98 -4.62 9.65
C LYS A 173 16.50 -4.61 9.63
N TRP A 174 17.12 -5.76 9.91
CA TRP A 174 18.57 -5.90 9.83
C TRP A 174 19.08 -5.64 8.41
N HIS A 175 18.38 -6.13 7.40
CA HIS A 175 18.71 -5.82 6.01
C HIS A 175 18.71 -4.30 5.77
N MET A 176 17.65 -3.59 6.20
CA MET A 176 17.58 -2.12 6.09
C MET A 176 18.69 -1.40 6.85
N CYS A 177 19.09 -1.85 8.04
CA CYS A 177 20.25 -1.32 8.78
C CYS A 177 21.55 -1.35 7.98
N ASN A 178 21.71 -2.35 7.10
CA ASN A 178 22.95 -2.57 6.36
C ASN A 178 23.03 -1.81 5.03
N ILE A 179 21.88 -1.58 4.38
CA ILE A 179 21.84 -1.00 3.03
C ILE A 179 21.40 0.47 2.99
N THR A 180 20.73 0.95 4.04
CA THR A 180 20.21 2.34 4.08
C THR A 180 21.02 3.22 5.02
N ASN A 181 20.62 4.50 5.15
CA ASN A 181 21.24 5.46 6.05
C ASN A 181 22.76 5.57 5.82
N GLY A 182 23.15 6.06 4.64
CA GLY A 182 24.56 6.09 4.23
C GLY A 182 25.44 6.96 5.13
N ARG A 183 24.84 7.93 5.82
CA ARG A 183 25.52 8.79 6.82
C ARG A 183 25.59 8.17 8.22
N GLN A 184 25.01 6.99 8.42
CA GLN A 184 24.94 6.28 9.70
C GLN A 184 24.42 7.18 10.83
N LEU A 185 23.37 7.97 10.54
CA LEU A 185 22.67 8.77 11.54
C LEU A 185 22.18 7.85 12.67
N THR A 186 22.27 8.37 13.89
CA THR A 186 21.74 7.75 15.11
C THR A 186 20.85 8.76 15.82
N GLY A 187 20.04 8.31 16.77
CA GLY A 187 19.08 9.16 17.46
C GLY A 187 17.63 8.74 17.18
N ARG A 188 16.73 9.73 17.21
CA ARG A 188 15.28 9.54 17.13
C ARG A 188 14.69 10.22 15.89
N LEU A 189 13.36 10.33 15.83
CA LEU A 189 12.66 10.85 14.66
C LEU A 189 13.03 12.31 14.38
N GLU A 190 13.17 13.13 15.42
CA GLU A 190 13.54 14.54 15.31
C GLU A 190 14.91 14.75 14.65
N ASP A 191 15.86 13.83 14.89
CA ASP A 191 17.19 13.86 14.28
C ASP A 191 17.13 13.43 12.81
N ALA A 192 16.29 12.44 12.51
CA ALA A 192 16.06 11.98 11.14
C ALA A 192 15.39 13.06 10.27
N LEU A 193 14.42 13.81 10.82
CA LEU A 193 13.63 14.80 10.08
C LEU A 193 14.39 16.09 9.76
N ALA A 194 15.45 16.41 10.49
CA ALA A 194 16.27 17.57 10.19
C ALA A 194 16.81 17.52 8.74
N GLY A 195 16.42 18.50 7.92
CA GLY A 195 16.77 18.59 6.50
C GLY A 195 16.25 17.42 5.63
N ALA A 196 15.18 16.74 6.05
CA ALA A 196 14.50 15.76 5.22
C ALA A 196 13.59 16.45 4.18
N ASP A 197 13.41 15.83 3.01
CA ASP A 197 12.49 16.32 1.98
C ASP A 197 11.14 15.61 2.05
N VAL A 198 11.15 14.34 2.46
CA VAL A 198 9.98 13.46 2.50
C VAL A 198 9.93 12.79 3.85
N LEU A 199 8.75 12.84 4.49
CA LEU A 199 8.37 11.98 5.61
C LEU A 199 7.26 11.05 5.13
N SER A 200 7.50 9.74 5.22
CA SER A 200 6.49 8.71 5.01
C SER A 200 6.29 7.93 6.31
N ALA A 201 5.18 8.18 6.97
CA ALA A 201 4.85 7.58 8.26
C ALA A 201 3.75 6.52 8.09
N ALA A 202 4.03 5.33 8.62
CA ALA A 202 3.10 4.24 8.82
C ALA A 202 3.45 3.61 10.19
N SER A 203 3.06 4.35 11.24
CA SER A 203 3.52 4.16 12.62
C SER A 203 2.34 4.03 13.59
N THR A 204 2.59 4.32 14.86
CA THR A 204 1.55 4.33 15.90
C THR A 204 0.48 5.37 15.56
N PRO A 205 -0.83 5.03 15.61
CA PRO A 205 -1.90 6.00 15.41
C PRO A 205 -1.92 7.07 16.50
N GLY A 206 -2.42 8.26 16.15
CA GLY A 206 -2.65 9.36 17.10
C GLY A 206 -1.92 10.64 16.69
N PRO A 207 -2.54 11.81 16.87
CA PRO A 207 -2.09 13.02 16.18
C PRO A 207 -0.84 13.66 16.82
N ASP A 208 -0.43 13.19 17.99
CA ASP A 208 0.72 13.73 18.73
C ASP A 208 1.97 12.83 18.61
N VAL A 209 1.95 11.83 17.73
CA VAL A 209 3.07 10.92 17.51
C VAL A 209 4.18 11.61 16.72
N ILE A 210 3.82 12.52 15.80
CA ILE A 210 4.74 13.42 15.10
C ILE A 210 4.43 14.85 15.55
N LYS A 211 5.47 15.62 15.89
CA LYS A 211 5.30 16.99 16.42
C LYS A 211 5.61 18.06 15.38
N LYS A 212 4.93 19.21 15.48
CA LYS A 212 5.09 20.38 14.58
C LYS A 212 6.55 20.84 14.51
N GLU A 213 7.23 20.90 15.65
CA GLU A 213 8.62 21.34 15.73
C GLU A 213 9.62 20.41 15.04
N TRP A 214 9.23 19.17 14.74
CA TRP A 214 10.05 18.24 13.98
C TRP A 214 9.85 18.42 12.48
N VAL A 215 8.60 18.58 12.05
CA VAL A 215 8.25 18.87 10.64
C VAL A 215 8.83 20.22 10.21
N ALA A 216 8.81 21.23 11.10
CA ALA A 216 9.40 22.55 10.84
C ALA A 216 10.93 22.54 10.59
N LYS A 217 11.62 21.44 10.89
CA LYS A 217 13.06 21.26 10.61
C LYS A 217 13.33 20.59 9.26
N MET A 218 12.30 20.18 8.53
CA MET A 218 12.42 19.62 7.18
C MET A 218 12.83 20.71 6.18
N ASN A 219 13.30 20.30 5.01
CA ASN A 219 13.64 21.24 3.93
C ASN A 219 12.38 21.96 3.44
N LYS A 220 12.59 23.11 2.78
CA LYS A 220 11.52 23.80 2.04
C LYS A 220 10.85 22.83 1.06
N ASP A 221 9.55 23.02 0.86
CA ASP A 221 8.73 22.19 -0.01
C ASP A 221 8.76 20.71 0.45
N ALA A 222 8.55 20.50 1.76
CA ALA A 222 8.49 19.19 2.37
C ALA A 222 7.21 18.44 1.98
N ILE A 223 7.35 17.12 1.81
CA ILE A 223 6.25 16.18 1.57
C ILE A 223 6.03 15.35 2.83
N VAL A 224 4.81 15.30 3.34
CA VAL A 224 4.47 14.59 4.59
C VAL A 224 3.30 13.65 4.37
N PHE A 225 3.56 12.35 4.41
CA PHE A 225 2.54 11.31 4.40
C PHE A 225 2.40 10.74 5.81
N VAL A 226 1.20 10.82 6.37
CA VAL A 226 0.84 10.33 7.73
C VAL A 226 -0.33 9.35 7.61
N THR A 227 0.02 8.08 7.41
CA THR A 227 -0.91 7.06 6.90
C THR A 227 -1.42 6.09 7.96
N ALA A 228 -1.12 6.31 9.25
CA ALA A 228 -1.71 5.50 10.33
C ALA A 228 -3.24 5.61 10.36
N ASN A 229 -3.90 4.48 10.65
CA ASN A 229 -5.34 4.38 10.80
C ASN A 229 -5.70 3.91 12.22
N PRO A 230 -6.82 4.35 12.81
CA PRO A 230 -7.84 5.24 12.23
C PRO A 230 -7.55 6.74 12.40
N ILE A 231 -6.51 7.09 13.16
CA ILE A 231 -6.08 8.49 13.38
C ILE A 231 -4.64 8.61 12.89
N PRO A 232 -4.34 9.56 11.97
CA PRO A 232 -2.98 9.74 11.45
C PRO A 232 -2.02 10.14 12.57
N GLU A 233 -0.73 9.97 12.32
CA GLU A 233 0.35 10.28 13.27
C GLU A 233 0.46 11.77 13.64
N MET A 234 -0.11 12.63 12.78
CA MET A 234 -0.26 14.07 12.95
C MET A 234 -1.44 14.54 12.11
N TRP A 235 -2.13 15.60 12.55
CA TRP A 235 -3.20 16.17 11.73
C TRP A 235 -2.66 16.91 10.49
N PRO A 236 -3.38 16.87 9.36
CA PRO A 236 -2.90 17.50 8.13
C PRO A 236 -2.69 19.01 8.22
N TRP A 237 -3.57 19.72 8.95
CA TRP A 237 -3.42 21.16 9.17
C TRP A 237 -2.21 21.49 10.02
N ASP A 238 -1.85 20.63 10.97
CA ASP A 238 -0.66 20.81 11.81
C ASP A 238 0.63 20.63 11.00
N ALA A 239 0.65 19.67 10.07
CA ALA A 239 1.74 19.49 9.12
C ALA A 239 1.87 20.69 8.16
N LYS A 240 0.75 21.20 7.63
CA LYS A 240 0.73 22.40 6.78
C LYS A 240 1.22 23.65 7.53
N GLU A 241 0.77 23.86 8.76
CA GLU A 241 1.22 24.97 9.62
C GLU A 241 2.72 24.88 9.92
N ALA A 242 3.25 23.66 10.08
CA ALA A 242 4.68 23.41 10.27
C ALA A 242 5.52 23.61 8.99
N GLY A 243 4.90 23.89 7.84
CA GLY A 243 5.60 24.21 6.58
C GLY A 243 5.65 23.05 5.56
N ALA A 244 4.90 21.97 5.77
CA ALA A 244 4.74 20.94 4.75
C ALA A 244 3.94 21.48 3.56
N ARG A 245 4.45 21.27 2.34
CA ARG A 245 3.80 21.74 1.11
C ARG A 245 2.78 20.76 0.57
N VAL A 246 3.09 19.47 0.61
CA VAL A 246 2.15 18.40 0.26
C VAL A 246 1.95 17.52 1.47
N VAL A 247 0.69 17.31 1.84
CA VAL A 247 0.31 16.44 2.97
C VAL A 247 -0.68 15.40 2.49
N ALA A 248 -0.48 14.15 2.89
CA ALA A 248 -1.38 13.03 2.57
C ALA A 248 -1.67 12.19 3.82
N THR A 249 -2.85 11.57 3.85
CA THR A 249 -3.24 10.66 4.94
C THR A 249 -3.81 9.36 4.41
N GLY A 250 -4.02 8.38 5.29
CA GLY A 250 -4.74 7.14 4.95
C GLY A 250 -6.25 7.30 4.81
N ARG A 251 -6.83 8.47 5.15
CA ARG A 251 -8.29 8.66 5.27
C ARG A 251 -8.87 9.43 4.09
N SER A 252 -10.12 9.14 3.77
CA SER A 252 -10.86 9.73 2.65
C SER A 252 -11.50 11.09 2.96
N ASP A 253 -11.59 11.48 4.23
CA ASP A 253 -12.16 12.77 4.66
C ASP A 253 -11.13 13.91 4.62
N PHE A 254 -9.89 13.62 4.20
CA PHE A 254 -8.85 14.61 3.94
C PHE A 254 -8.45 14.61 2.47
N ASP A 255 -7.81 15.70 2.04
CA ASP A 255 -7.13 15.76 0.75
C ASP A 255 -6.03 14.68 0.66
N ASN A 256 -5.72 14.26 -0.57
CA ASN A 256 -4.63 13.31 -0.86
C ASN A 256 -4.73 12.01 -0.04
N GLN A 257 -5.80 11.25 -0.22
CA GLN A 257 -5.90 9.92 0.38
C GLN A 257 -4.86 8.98 -0.25
N VAL A 258 -3.88 8.56 0.54
CA VAL A 258 -2.88 7.54 0.21
C VAL A 258 -3.25 6.29 1.00
N ASN A 259 -4.15 5.49 0.43
CA ASN A 259 -4.65 4.26 1.02
C ASN A 259 -4.68 3.15 -0.03
N ASN A 260 -4.36 1.92 0.37
CA ASN A 260 -4.30 0.76 -0.53
C ASN A 260 -5.64 0.43 -1.20
N SER A 261 -6.76 0.97 -0.70
CA SER A 261 -8.06 0.96 -1.38
C SER A 261 -8.05 1.53 -2.81
N LEU A 262 -7.09 2.39 -3.13
CA LEU A 262 -6.88 2.89 -4.50
C LEU A 262 -6.08 1.92 -5.39
N GLY A 263 -5.42 0.92 -4.82
CA GLY A 263 -4.50 0.04 -5.54
C GLY A 263 -4.97 -1.40 -5.71
N PHE A 264 -5.29 -2.10 -4.62
CA PHE A 264 -5.63 -3.53 -4.71
C PHE A 264 -6.79 -3.85 -5.68
N PRO A 265 -7.82 -3.01 -5.89
CA PRO A 265 -8.92 -3.37 -6.79
C PRO A 265 -8.46 -3.48 -8.25
N GLY A 266 -7.72 -2.49 -8.77
CA GLY A 266 -7.25 -2.49 -10.15
C GLY A 266 -6.11 -3.48 -10.34
N ILE A 267 -5.19 -3.60 -9.38
CA ILE A 267 -4.08 -4.56 -9.42
C ILE A 267 -4.58 -6.00 -9.55
N PHE A 268 -5.51 -6.42 -8.69
CA PHE A 268 -6.07 -7.76 -8.80
C PHE A 268 -6.92 -7.92 -10.05
N ARG A 269 -7.69 -6.91 -10.47
CA ARG A 269 -8.44 -7.01 -11.73
C ARG A 269 -7.52 -7.29 -12.92
N GLY A 270 -6.42 -6.55 -13.02
CA GLY A 270 -5.40 -6.74 -14.06
C GLY A 270 -4.73 -8.10 -13.99
N ALA A 271 -4.26 -8.50 -12.80
CA ALA A 271 -3.61 -9.79 -12.58
C ALA A 271 -4.54 -10.98 -12.88
N LEU A 272 -5.83 -10.89 -12.50
CA LEU A 272 -6.83 -11.92 -12.75
C LEU A 272 -7.19 -12.02 -14.23
N ASP A 273 -7.33 -10.90 -14.94
CA ASP A 273 -7.76 -10.89 -16.34
C ASP A 273 -6.77 -11.55 -17.29
N VAL A 274 -5.48 -11.47 -16.96
CA VAL A 274 -4.38 -12.12 -17.71
C VAL A 274 -3.90 -13.42 -17.07
N HIS A 275 -4.55 -13.85 -16.00
CA HIS A 275 -4.21 -15.05 -15.23
C HIS A 275 -2.72 -15.04 -14.82
N ALA A 276 -2.22 -13.92 -14.28
CA ALA A 276 -0.86 -13.79 -13.82
C ALA A 276 -0.49 -14.89 -12.79
N ARG A 277 0.78 -15.28 -12.72
CA ARG A 277 1.26 -16.27 -11.73
C ARG A 277 1.60 -15.63 -10.38
N THR A 278 2.05 -14.39 -10.40
CA THR A 278 2.43 -13.60 -9.22
C THR A 278 2.17 -12.12 -9.50
N ILE A 279 2.23 -11.28 -8.47
CA ILE A 279 2.34 -9.83 -8.62
C ILE A 279 3.76 -9.40 -8.22
N THR A 280 4.46 -8.74 -9.13
CA THR A 280 5.86 -8.31 -8.95
C THR A 280 5.96 -6.86 -8.49
N ASP A 281 7.16 -6.44 -8.08
CA ASP A 281 7.44 -5.05 -7.76
C ASP A 281 7.27 -4.14 -8.99
N ASP A 282 7.64 -4.60 -10.19
CA ASP A 282 7.42 -3.83 -11.43
C ASP A 282 5.93 -3.70 -11.78
N MET A 283 5.10 -4.70 -11.46
CA MET A 283 3.64 -4.57 -11.57
C MET A 283 3.10 -3.55 -10.56
N CYS A 284 3.65 -3.49 -9.34
CA CYS A 284 3.32 -2.46 -8.35
C CYS A 284 3.74 -1.06 -8.83
N ILE A 285 4.91 -0.93 -9.46
CA ILE A 285 5.37 0.33 -10.06
C ILE A 285 4.44 0.74 -11.21
N ALA A 286 4.07 -0.19 -12.10
CA ALA A 286 3.16 0.09 -13.20
C ALA A 286 1.78 0.57 -12.69
N ALA A 287 1.29 -0.01 -11.60
CA ALA A 287 0.09 0.46 -10.91
C ALA A 287 0.27 1.87 -10.34
N ALA A 288 1.37 2.11 -9.63
CA ALA A 288 1.67 3.42 -9.06
C ALA A 288 1.76 4.54 -10.12
N GLU A 289 2.39 4.25 -11.26
CA GLU A 289 2.47 5.18 -12.40
C GLU A 289 1.11 5.41 -13.06
N ALA A 290 0.24 4.39 -13.12
CA ALA A 290 -1.11 4.55 -13.64
C ALA A 290 -1.97 5.45 -12.74
N LEU A 291 -1.91 5.25 -11.42
CA LEU A 291 -2.57 6.11 -10.43
C LEU A 291 -2.06 7.56 -10.52
N ALA A 292 -0.75 7.74 -10.50
CA ALA A 292 -0.13 9.06 -10.58
C ALA A 292 -0.46 9.77 -11.91
N GLY A 293 -0.35 9.06 -13.03
CA GLY A 293 -0.65 9.59 -14.36
C GLY A 293 -2.14 9.92 -14.56
N TYR A 294 -3.05 9.24 -13.87
CA TYR A 294 -4.48 9.58 -13.88
C TYR A 294 -4.73 10.95 -13.22
N ALA A 295 -4.21 11.14 -12.00
CA ALA A 295 -4.36 12.41 -11.28
C ALA A 295 -3.71 13.58 -12.06
N GLU A 296 -2.53 13.35 -12.66
CA GLU A 296 -1.87 14.34 -13.51
C GLU A 296 -2.73 14.75 -14.71
N LYS A 297 -3.35 13.80 -15.42
CA LYS A 297 -4.26 14.09 -16.56
C LYS A 297 -5.49 14.89 -16.15
N LYS A 298 -5.96 14.73 -14.91
CA LYS A 298 -7.11 15.46 -14.35
C LYS A 298 -6.76 16.89 -13.90
N GLY A 299 -5.48 17.21 -13.80
CA GLY A 299 -5.00 18.46 -13.22
C GLY A 299 -4.70 18.28 -11.74
N MET A 300 -3.46 17.93 -11.43
CA MET A 300 -2.99 17.78 -10.05
C MET A 300 -2.59 19.13 -9.43
N ASP A 301 -2.80 19.24 -8.12
CA ASP A 301 -2.31 20.35 -7.29
C ASP A 301 -1.93 19.81 -5.89
N GLU A 302 -1.52 20.70 -4.97
CA GLU A 302 -1.04 20.33 -3.62
C GLU A 302 -2.09 19.57 -2.78
N ASN A 303 -3.37 19.66 -3.14
CA ASN A 303 -4.51 19.00 -2.49
C ASN A 303 -5.13 17.88 -3.35
N TYR A 304 -4.59 17.61 -4.54
CA TYR A 304 -4.99 16.49 -5.40
C TYR A 304 -3.77 15.87 -6.12
N ILE A 305 -3.00 15.07 -5.38
CA ILE A 305 -1.90 14.25 -5.93
C ILE A 305 -2.32 12.83 -6.29
N MET A 306 -3.48 12.38 -5.80
CA MET A 306 -4.00 11.03 -5.95
C MET A 306 -5.46 11.06 -6.40
N PRO A 307 -5.88 10.09 -7.24
CA PRO A 307 -7.28 9.93 -7.61
C PRO A 307 -8.14 9.57 -6.40
N ARG A 308 -9.46 9.78 -6.53
CA ARG A 308 -10.43 9.43 -5.48
C ARG A 308 -11.09 8.07 -5.77
N MET A 309 -11.58 7.41 -4.72
CA MET A 309 -12.23 6.09 -4.85
C MET A 309 -13.52 6.12 -5.68
N ASP A 310 -14.15 7.28 -5.84
CA ASP A 310 -15.34 7.49 -6.66
C ASP A 310 -15.04 7.76 -8.14
N GLU A 311 -13.77 7.68 -8.55
CA GLU A 311 -13.34 7.83 -9.94
C GLU A 311 -13.07 6.45 -10.58
N PRO A 312 -14.09 5.70 -11.03
CA PRO A 312 -13.95 4.29 -11.42
C PRO A 312 -12.96 4.05 -12.56
N GLU A 313 -12.72 5.06 -13.39
CA GLU A 313 -11.82 4.95 -14.54
C GLU A 313 -10.37 4.73 -14.13
N VAL A 314 -9.96 5.15 -12.93
CA VAL A 314 -8.60 4.91 -12.43
C VAL A 314 -8.31 3.41 -12.28
N PHE A 315 -9.27 2.63 -11.78
CA PHE A 315 -9.10 1.20 -11.55
C PHE A 315 -9.01 0.42 -12.88
N ILE A 316 -9.63 0.95 -13.94
CA ILE A 316 -9.50 0.41 -15.31
C ILE A 316 -8.09 0.70 -15.84
N GLU A 317 -7.59 1.93 -15.71
CA GLU A 317 -6.22 2.27 -16.13
C GLU A 317 -5.16 1.44 -15.38
N GLU A 318 -5.34 1.27 -14.07
CA GLU A 318 -4.47 0.46 -13.22
C GLU A 318 -4.51 -1.02 -13.62
N ALA A 319 -5.70 -1.61 -13.79
CA ALA A 319 -5.84 -2.99 -14.24
C ALA A 319 -5.16 -3.24 -15.58
N VAL A 320 -5.29 -2.29 -16.51
CA VAL A 320 -4.62 -2.36 -17.81
C VAL A 320 -3.10 -2.28 -17.64
N ALA A 321 -2.58 -1.33 -16.85
CA ALA A 321 -1.14 -1.19 -16.63
C ALA A 321 -0.52 -2.47 -16.03
N VAL A 322 -1.18 -3.02 -15.00
CA VAL A 322 -0.74 -4.22 -14.29
C VAL A 322 -0.79 -5.46 -15.18
N GLY A 323 -1.89 -5.69 -15.89
CA GLY A 323 -2.01 -6.84 -16.78
C GLY A 323 -1.04 -6.77 -17.96
N MET A 324 -0.82 -5.58 -18.53
CA MET A 324 0.20 -5.40 -19.57
C MET A 324 1.61 -5.65 -19.05
N LYS A 325 1.94 -5.19 -17.83
CA LYS A 325 3.25 -5.47 -17.23
C LYS A 325 3.45 -6.97 -16.94
N ALA A 326 2.41 -7.67 -16.49
CA ALA A 326 2.45 -9.12 -16.32
C ALA A 326 2.68 -9.88 -17.65
N ILE A 327 2.09 -9.40 -18.75
CA ILE A 327 2.32 -9.93 -20.10
C ILE A 327 3.77 -9.67 -20.55
N GLU A 328 4.25 -8.45 -20.38
CA GLU A 328 5.63 -8.04 -20.70
C GLU A 328 6.67 -8.92 -19.97
N GLN A 329 6.42 -9.24 -18.70
CA GLN A 329 7.31 -10.07 -17.88
C GLN A 329 7.14 -11.59 -18.12
N GLY A 330 6.25 -12.02 -19.02
CA GLY A 330 5.98 -13.44 -19.27
C GLY A 330 5.29 -14.17 -18.10
N LEU A 331 4.66 -13.44 -17.19
CA LEU A 331 3.97 -13.98 -16.02
C LEU A 331 2.49 -14.29 -16.28
N ALA A 332 1.92 -13.70 -17.32
CA ALA A 332 0.55 -13.92 -17.76
C ALA A 332 0.38 -15.30 -18.42
N ARG A 333 -0.70 -16.01 -18.07
CA ARG A 333 -1.12 -17.25 -18.76
C ARG A 333 -2.12 -17.00 -19.88
N LYS A 334 -2.71 -15.81 -19.92
CA LYS A 334 -3.61 -15.35 -20.97
C LYS A 334 -3.07 -14.05 -21.54
N ILE A 335 -2.69 -14.09 -22.81
CA ILE A 335 -2.15 -12.92 -23.51
C ILE A 335 -3.31 -12.15 -24.13
N LEU A 336 -3.48 -10.91 -23.71
CA LEU A 336 -4.51 -9.99 -24.20
C LEU A 336 -3.84 -8.76 -24.78
N THR A 337 -4.45 -8.17 -25.81
CA THR A 337 -4.11 -6.80 -26.21
C THR A 337 -4.55 -5.80 -25.13
N ARG A 338 -3.97 -4.59 -25.15
CA ARG A 338 -4.35 -3.49 -24.24
C ARG A 338 -5.86 -3.22 -24.30
N ASP A 339 -6.45 -3.21 -25.50
CA ASP A 339 -7.88 -2.92 -25.69
C ASP A 339 -8.79 -4.07 -25.23
N GLU A 340 -8.36 -5.33 -25.36
CA GLU A 340 -9.08 -6.47 -24.80
C GLU A 340 -9.07 -6.46 -23.27
N LEU A 341 -7.90 -6.19 -22.69
CA LEU A 341 -7.76 -6.07 -21.24
C LEU A 341 -8.59 -4.92 -20.68
N ARG A 342 -8.58 -3.76 -21.37
CA ARG A 342 -9.42 -2.62 -20.99
C ARG A 342 -10.89 -2.97 -21.03
N ARG A 343 -11.37 -3.56 -22.13
CA ARG A 343 -12.77 -3.99 -22.26
C ARG A 343 -13.19 -4.99 -21.19
N SER A 344 -12.30 -5.91 -20.82
CA SER A 344 -12.51 -6.86 -19.72
C SER A 344 -12.68 -6.13 -18.38
N ALA A 345 -11.75 -5.25 -18.02
CA ALA A 345 -11.81 -4.47 -16.79
C ALA A 345 -13.07 -3.59 -16.73
N GLU A 346 -13.37 -2.86 -17.81
CA GLU A 346 -14.58 -2.03 -17.93
C GLU A 346 -15.86 -2.83 -17.74
N LEU A 347 -15.97 -3.99 -18.39
CA LEU A 347 -17.14 -4.86 -18.27
C LEU A 347 -17.38 -5.27 -16.81
N HIS A 348 -16.34 -5.75 -16.13
CA HIS A 348 -16.45 -6.24 -14.76
C HIS A 348 -16.74 -5.13 -13.75
N ILE A 349 -16.03 -4.01 -13.84
CA ILE A 349 -16.18 -2.87 -12.93
C ILE A 349 -17.54 -2.19 -13.13
N ARG A 350 -17.89 -1.84 -14.37
CA ARG A 350 -19.17 -1.17 -14.65
C ARG A 350 -20.38 -2.06 -14.35
N ARG A 351 -20.26 -3.37 -14.52
CA ARG A 351 -21.30 -4.32 -14.12
C ARG A 351 -21.52 -4.30 -12.60
N ALA A 352 -20.46 -4.34 -11.81
CA ALA A 352 -20.58 -4.31 -10.35
C ALA A 352 -21.24 -3.03 -9.84
N ILE A 353 -20.86 -1.88 -10.41
CA ILE A 353 -21.48 -0.58 -10.12
C ILE A 353 -22.97 -0.60 -10.48
N ARG A 354 -23.31 -1.05 -11.70
CA ARG A 354 -24.70 -1.12 -12.17
C ARG A 354 -25.57 -2.05 -11.32
N ASP A 355 -25.05 -3.22 -10.95
CA ASP A 355 -25.78 -4.19 -10.11
C ASP A 355 -26.11 -3.58 -8.74
N ARG A 356 -25.18 -2.80 -8.16
CA ARG A 356 -25.39 -2.04 -6.91
C ARG A 356 -26.45 -0.95 -7.10
N ASP A 357 -26.35 -0.16 -8.16
CA ASP A 357 -27.29 0.94 -8.44
C ASP A 357 -28.72 0.43 -8.63
N ILE A 358 -28.91 -0.68 -9.36
CA ILE A 358 -30.23 -1.30 -9.56
C ILE A 358 -30.81 -1.79 -8.24
N ARG A 359 -30.02 -2.50 -7.41
CA ARG A 359 -30.50 -3.00 -6.11
C ARG A 359 -30.89 -1.88 -5.15
N GLN A 360 -30.20 -0.74 -5.19
CA GLN A 360 -30.57 0.43 -4.41
C GLN A 360 -31.83 1.11 -4.95
N LYS A 361 -31.91 1.31 -6.27
CA LYS A 361 -33.06 1.90 -6.95
C LYS A 361 -34.35 1.10 -6.70
N ASP A 362 -34.25 -0.22 -6.73
CA ASP A 362 -35.39 -1.13 -6.54
C ASP A 362 -35.73 -1.36 -5.05
N GLY A 363 -35.01 -0.71 -4.12
CA GLY A 363 -35.26 -0.80 -2.68
C GLY A 363 -34.88 -2.14 -2.04
N ILE A 364 -34.14 -3.00 -2.75
CA ILE A 364 -33.60 -4.26 -2.23
C ILE A 364 -32.55 -3.98 -1.15
N VAL A 365 -31.69 -2.99 -1.39
CA VAL A 365 -30.74 -2.46 -0.41
C VAL A 365 -31.19 -1.05 -0.04
N LYS A 366 -31.63 -0.86 1.20
CA LYS A 366 -31.97 0.48 1.72
C LYS A 366 -30.68 1.27 1.94
N LEU A 367 -30.65 2.52 1.46
CA LEU A 367 -29.60 3.46 1.84
C LEU A 367 -29.80 3.88 3.32
N PRO A 368 -28.72 4.09 4.07
CA PRO A 368 -28.77 4.57 5.46
C PRO A 368 -29.54 5.88 5.64
#